data_AF-A0AA51HD10-F1
#
_entry.id   AF-A0AA51HD10-F1
#
_cell.length_a   1.000
_cell.length_b   1.000
_cell.length_c   1.000
_cell.angle_alpha   90.00
_cell.angle_beta   90.00
_cell.angle_gamma   90.00
#
_symmetry.space_group_name_H-M   'P 1'
#
loop_
_entity.id
_entity.type
_entity.pdbx_description
1 polymer ?
#
loop_
_entity_poly.entity_id
_entity_poly.type
_entity_poly.pdbx_seq_one_letter_code
_entity_poly.pdbx_strand_id
1 'polypeptide(L)'
;MQYAMVVTVLLLVFVFVKIKKQIKEVNYLNDILYARKEPEKYIEEMNNILLKKQTEKNIVINTIQKTTGLLYAGRFDEVINELEKFNNAPKNWLPIYYQNMVLAYYFKKDKNKANEKFKEAKPIFEEFRKNEYYKEFIDIVYSVSEFYNGKASKKYFTHLAETGANDYRKSFGYYFLGMIEKKEKNLEDSDENFKKAMEYGKGSFIEKFSVQ
;
A
#
# COMPACT_ATOMS: atom_id res chain seq x y z
N MET A 1 44.78 -1.42 -20.84
CA MET A 1 43.58 -2.25 -21.11
C MET A 1 43.27 -3.25 -19.99
N GLN A 2 44.23 -4.06 -19.49
CA GLN A 2 43.96 -5.02 -18.40
C GLN A 2 43.46 -4.38 -17.09
N TYR A 3 44.06 -3.28 -16.62
CA TYR A 3 43.59 -2.61 -15.39
C TYR A 3 42.16 -2.05 -15.51
N ALA A 4 41.79 -1.50 -16.67
CA ALA A 4 40.44 -1.03 -16.93
C ALA A 4 39.41 -2.19 -16.96
N MET A 5 39.84 -3.36 -17.43
CA MET A 5 39.02 -4.58 -17.41
C MET A 5 38.80 -5.08 -15.98
N VAL A 6 39.86 -5.12 -15.15
CA VAL A 6 39.77 -5.51 -13.73
C VAL A 6 38.85 -4.57 -12.95
N VAL A 7 38.99 -3.25 -13.13
CA VAL A 7 38.13 -2.25 -12.47
C VAL A 7 36.66 -2.43 -12.90
N THR A 8 36.40 -2.64 -14.19
CA THR A 8 35.04 -2.88 -14.70
C THR A 8 34.42 -4.14 -14.07
N VAL A 9 35.18 -5.23 -13.99
CA VAL A 9 34.71 -6.48 -13.36
C VAL A 9 34.39 -6.26 -11.88
N LEU A 10 35.24 -5.56 -11.13
CA LEU A 10 34.99 -5.25 -9.72
C LEU A 10 33.74 -4.39 -9.52
N LEU A 11 33.50 -3.40 -10.39
CA LEU A 11 32.29 -2.59 -10.36
C LEU A 11 31.03 -3.41 -10.64
N LEU A 12 31.07 -4.32 -11.61
CA LEU A 12 29.94 -5.22 -11.90
C LEU A 12 29.64 -6.16 -10.73
N VAL A 13 30.67 -6.75 -10.11
CA VAL A 13 30.51 -7.59 -8.92
C VAL A 13 29.91 -6.78 -7.77
N PHE A 14 30.40 -5.56 -7.53
CA PHE A 14 29.87 -4.68 -6.50
C PHE A 14 28.39 -4.34 -6.73
N VAL A 15 28.01 -3.97 -7.96
CA VAL A 15 26.62 -3.70 -8.33
C VAL A 15 25.74 -4.93 -8.14
N PHE A 16 26.21 -6.10 -8.57
CA PHE A 16 25.47 -7.36 -8.44
C PHE A 16 25.21 -7.74 -6.97
N VAL A 17 26.23 -7.64 -6.11
CA VAL A 17 26.09 -7.90 -4.67
C VAL A 17 25.09 -6.92 -4.04
N LYS A 18 25.15 -5.63 -4.42
CA LYS A 18 24.22 -4.62 -3.95
C LYS A 18 22.78 -4.93 -4.35
N ILE A 19 22.54 -5.30 -5.61
CA ILE A 19 21.21 -5.69 -6.11
C ILE A 19 20.68 -6.90 -5.36
N LYS A 20 21.50 -7.96 -5.20
CA LYS A 20 21.09 -9.16 -4.46
C LYS A 20 20.70 -8.86 -3.01
N LYS A 21 21.45 -7.98 -2.34
CA LYS A 21 21.14 -7.55 -0.98
C LYS A 21 19.79 -6.81 -0.93
N GLN A 22 19.53 -5.91 -1.87
CA GLN A 22 18.26 -5.19 -1.96
C GLN A 22 17.07 -6.12 -2.22
N ILE A 23 17.21 -7.07 -3.14
CA ILE A 23 16.15 -8.07 -3.40
C ILE A 23 15.85 -8.89 -2.14
N LYS A 24 16.89 -9.32 -1.40
CA LYS A 24 16.71 -10.06 -0.15
C LYS A 24 15.98 -9.22 0.90
N GLU A 25 16.31 -7.94 1.02
CA GLU A 25 15.66 -7.02 1.95
C GLU A 25 14.19 -6.79 1.57
N VAL A 26 13.89 -6.54 0.29
CA VAL A 26 12.52 -6.40 -0.20
C VAL A 26 11.70 -7.67 0.03
N ASN A 27 12.27 -8.85 -0.25
CA ASN A 27 11.58 -10.12 -0.04
C ASN A 27 11.31 -10.36 1.45
N TYR A 28 12.27 -10.03 2.32
CA TYR A 28 12.08 -10.13 3.77
C TYR A 28 10.98 -9.19 4.27
N LEU A 29 10.97 -7.94 3.82
CA LEU A 29 9.94 -6.97 4.16
C LEU A 29 8.56 -7.38 3.65
N ASN A 30 8.46 -7.88 2.42
CA ASN A 30 7.21 -8.40 1.85
C ASN A 30 6.71 -9.63 2.60
N ASP A 31 7.61 -10.51 3.03
CA ASP A 31 7.29 -11.68 3.84
C ASP A 31 6.72 -11.27 5.21
N ILE A 32 7.33 -10.30 5.90
CA ILE A 32 6.78 -9.75 7.15
C ILE A 32 5.36 -9.21 6.93
N LEU A 33 5.19 -8.35 5.93
CA LEU A 33 3.96 -7.60 5.77
C LEU A 33 2.81 -8.45 5.21
N TYR A 34 3.07 -9.23 4.16
CA TYR A 34 2.01 -9.87 3.38
C TYR A 34 1.83 -11.36 3.67
N ALA A 35 2.90 -12.08 4.04
CA ALA A 35 2.81 -13.51 4.35
C ALA A 35 2.56 -13.73 5.85
N ARG A 36 3.39 -13.12 6.71
CA ARG A 36 3.26 -13.20 8.17
C ARG A 36 2.20 -12.26 8.74
N LYS A 37 1.82 -11.22 7.99
CA LYS A 37 0.80 -10.24 8.37
C LYS A 37 1.14 -9.52 9.69
N GLU A 38 2.40 -9.09 9.82
CA GLU A 38 2.94 -8.41 11.00
C GLU A 38 3.27 -6.94 10.70
N PRO A 39 2.28 -6.05 10.53
CA PRO A 39 2.55 -4.66 10.11
C PRO A 39 3.39 -3.88 11.12
N GLU A 40 3.24 -4.12 12.43
CA GLU A 40 4.07 -3.46 13.46
C GLU A 40 5.56 -3.86 13.33
N LYS A 41 5.84 -5.14 13.08
CA LYS A 41 7.22 -5.60 12.85
C LYS A 41 7.79 -5.04 11.55
N TYR A 42 6.96 -4.91 10.51
CA TYR A 42 7.38 -4.25 9.27
C TYR A 42 7.79 -2.80 9.53
N ILE A 43 6.99 -2.06 10.32
CA ILE A 43 7.29 -0.67 10.70
C ILE A 43 8.60 -0.59 11.49
N GLU A 44 8.84 -1.52 12.43
CA GLU A 44 10.09 -1.61 13.19
C GLU A 44 11.31 -1.82 12.27
N GLU A 45 11.23 -2.76 11.34
CA GLU A 45 12.31 -3.03 10.38
C GLU A 45 12.55 -1.82 9.45
N MET A 46 11.49 -1.15 9.02
CA MET A 46 11.62 0.10 8.26
C MET A 46 12.26 1.22 9.07
N ASN A 47 11.96 1.34 10.37
CA ASN A 47 12.65 2.29 11.26
C ASN A 47 14.15 1.95 11.36
N ASN A 48 14.51 0.67 11.49
CA ASN A 48 15.90 0.22 11.50
C ASN A 48 16.63 0.54 10.18
N ILE A 49 15.95 0.42 9.04
CA ILE A 49 16.49 0.82 7.74
C ILE A 49 16.68 2.35 7.67
N LEU A 50 15.73 3.12 8.19
CA LEU A 50 15.77 4.58 8.19
C LEU A 50 16.92 5.16 9.05
N LEU A 51 17.33 4.45 10.11
CA LEU A 51 18.48 4.83 10.95
C LEU A 51 19.84 4.68 10.24
N LYS A 52 19.92 3.91 9.14
CA LYS A 52 21.18 3.70 8.41
C LYS A 52 21.52 4.92 7.56
N LYS A 53 22.82 5.17 7.36
CA LYS A 53 23.32 6.21 6.46
C LYS A 53 22.84 5.93 5.03
N GLN A 54 22.10 6.88 4.46
CA GLN A 54 21.53 6.79 3.13
C GLN A 54 21.34 8.18 2.51
N THR A 55 21.06 8.22 1.21
CA THR A 55 20.78 9.49 0.52
C THR A 55 19.41 10.02 0.90
N GLU A 56 19.19 11.33 0.83
CA GLU A 56 17.88 11.96 1.07
C GLU A 56 16.78 11.30 0.24
N LYS A 57 17.06 11.00 -1.03
CA LYS A 57 16.16 10.25 -1.91
C LYS A 57 15.74 8.91 -1.31
N ASN A 58 16.67 8.15 -0.74
CA ASN A 58 16.37 6.85 -0.14
C ASN A 58 15.61 6.99 1.19
N ILE A 59 15.86 8.05 1.97
CA ILE A 59 15.05 8.37 3.16
C ILE A 59 13.59 8.53 2.74
N VAL A 60 13.31 9.37 1.72
CA VAL A 60 11.93 9.60 1.24
C VAL A 60 11.29 8.30 0.77
N ILE A 61 12.01 7.50 -0.04
CA ILE A 61 11.51 6.21 -0.54
C ILE A 61 11.16 5.26 0.62
N ASN A 62 12.08 5.10 1.57
CA ASN A 62 11.90 4.19 2.70
C ASN A 62 10.80 4.70 3.65
N THR A 63 10.61 6.01 3.80
CA THR A 63 9.46 6.54 4.54
C THR A 63 8.15 6.26 3.81
N ILE A 64 8.08 6.41 2.49
CA ILE A 64 6.87 6.04 1.71
C ILE A 64 6.55 4.54 1.87
N GLN A 65 7.56 3.67 1.92
CA GLN A 65 7.35 2.25 2.20
C GLN A 65 6.86 2.01 3.64
N LYS A 66 7.47 2.67 4.64
CA LYS A 66 7.03 2.63 6.04
C LYS A 66 5.55 2.99 6.16
N THR A 67 5.06 3.96 5.39
CA THR A 67 3.65 4.38 5.47
C THR A 67 2.68 3.33 4.96
N THR A 68 3.10 2.38 4.11
CA THR A 68 2.28 1.21 3.78
C THR A 68 2.09 0.31 5.00
N GLY A 69 3.14 0.10 5.81
CA GLY A 69 3.03 -0.61 7.08
C GLY A 69 2.12 0.12 8.08
N LEU A 70 2.31 1.43 8.24
CA LEU A 70 1.46 2.27 9.10
C LEU A 70 -0.02 2.24 8.67
N LEU A 71 -0.28 2.27 7.37
CA LEU A 71 -1.63 2.15 6.82
C LEU A 71 -2.27 0.83 7.24
N TYR A 72 -1.58 -0.31 7.04
CA TYR A 72 -2.09 -1.62 7.44
C TYR A 72 -2.22 -1.77 8.96
N ALA A 73 -1.37 -1.12 9.77
CA ALA A 73 -1.52 -1.08 11.22
C ALA A 73 -2.72 -0.23 11.69
N GLY A 74 -3.33 0.57 10.81
CA GLY A 74 -4.42 1.49 11.14
C GLY A 74 -3.94 2.82 11.73
N ARG A 75 -2.65 3.15 11.61
CA ARG A 75 -2.02 4.36 12.14
C ARG A 75 -2.14 5.50 11.12
N PHE A 76 -3.37 5.83 10.74
CA PHE A 76 -3.67 6.73 9.61
C PHE A 76 -3.15 8.15 9.80
N ASP A 77 -3.20 8.69 11.01
CA ASP A 77 -2.65 10.02 11.30
C ASP A 77 -1.14 10.05 11.08
N GLU A 78 -0.43 8.97 11.44
CA GLU A 78 1.00 8.88 11.19
C GLU A 78 1.34 8.73 9.72
N VAL A 79 0.52 8.02 8.93
CA VAL A 79 0.64 7.98 7.47
C VAL A 79 0.63 9.40 6.91
N ILE A 80 -0.39 10.19 7.28
CA ILE A 80 -0.57 11.56 6.79
C ILE A 80 0.60 12.43 7.24
N ASN A 81 0.91 12.43 8.53
CA ASN A 81 1.98 13.25 9.11
C ASN A 81 3.36 12.94 8.51
N GLU A 82 3.67 11.68 8.20
CA GLU A 82 4.94 11.31 7.59
C GLU A 82 5.02 11.75 6.12
N LEU A 83 3.92 11.63 5.38
CA LEU A 83 3.90 11.98 3.96
C LEU A 83 3.86 13.49 3.72
N GLU A 84 3.15 14.26 4.55
CA GLU A 84 3.08 15.74 4.43
C GLU A 84 4.42 16.44 4.66
N LYS A 85 5.39 15.79 5.31
CA LYS A 85 6.75 16.33 5.50
C LYS A 85 7.53 16.47 4.20
N PHE A 86 7.13 15.79 3.14
CA PHE A 86 7.87 15.77 1.88
C PHE A 86 7.36 16.84 0.92
N ASN A 87 8.24 17.80 0.60
CA ASN A 87 7.98 18.77 -0.47
C ASN A 87 7.93 18.11 -1.84
N ASN A 88 8.69 17.03 -2.05
CA ASN A 88 8.74 16.27 -3.31
C ASN A 88 9.11 14.80 -3.03
N ALA A 89 8.41 13.87 -3.68
CA ALA A 89 8.78 12.45 -3.73
C ALA A 89 9.30 12.07 -5.13
N PRO A 90 10.19 11.07 -5.26
CA PRO A 90 10.64 10.60 -6.56
C PRO A 90 9.44 10.15 -7.41
N LYS A 91 9.43 10.52 -8.69
CA LYS A 91 8.26 10.35 -9.57
C LYS A 91 7.65 8.94 -9.54
N ASN A 92 8.49 7.90 -9.60
CA ASN A 92 8.04 6.50 -9.58
C ASN A 92 7.45 6.05 -8.23
N TRP A 93 7.60 6.83 -7.17
CA TRP A 93 7.05 6.55 -5.84
C TRP A 93 5.78 7.34 -5.55
N LEU A 94 5.42 8.29 -6.42
CA LEU A 94 4.20 9.08 -6.27
C LEU A 94 2.91 8.25 -6.27
N PRO A 95 2.76 7.15 -7.05
CA PRO A 95 1.55 6.33 -6.97
C PRO A 95 1.34 5.74 -5.57
N ILE A 96 2.39 5.22 -4.93
CA ILE A 96 2.32 4.63 -3.59
C ILE A 96 2.12 5.72 -2.53
N TYR A 97 2.82 6.85 -2.67
CA TYR A 97 2.62 8.04 -1.84
C TYR A 97 1.15 8.46 -1.81
N TYR A 98 0.56 8.68 -2.98
CA TYR A 98 -0.82 9.16 -3.07
C TYR A 98 -1.84 8.10 -2.68
N GLN A 99 -1.59 6.83 -3.00
CA GLN A 99 -2.44 5.74 -2.51
C GLN A 99 -2.51 5.76 -0.97
N ASN A 100 -1.36 5.72 -0.30
CA ASN A 100 -1.33 5.67 1.16
C ASN A 100 -2.00 6.92 1.77
N MET A 101 -1.72 8.10 1.20
CA MET A 101 -2.32 9.36 1.65
C MET A 101 -3.85 9.36 1.51
N VAL A 102 -4.36 9.08 0.30
CA VAL A 102 -5.80 9.13 0.00
C VAL A 102 -6.57 8.09 0.84
N LEU A 103 -6.04 6.87 0.91
CA LEU A 103 -6.66 5.80 1.69
C LEU A 103 -6.65 6.12 3.19
N ALA A 104 -5.56 6.67 3.72
CA ALA A 104 -5.51 7.09 5.13
C ALA A 104 -6.59 8.12 5.45
N TYR A 105 -6.79 9.15 4.62
CA TYR A 105 -7.88 10.13 4.82
C TYR A 105 -9.27 9.48 4.77
N TYR A 106 -9.53 8.57 3.82
CA TYR A 106 -10.80 7.86 3.76
C TYR A 106 -11.06 7.02 5.01
N PHE A 107 -10.07 6.26 5.48
CA PHE A 107 -10.23 5.35 6.62
C PHE A 107 -10.31 6.07 7.96
N LYS A 108 -9.71 7.27 8.10
CA LYS A 108 -9.98 8.17 9.25
C LYS A 108 -11.27 8.97 9.14
N LYS A 109 -12.11 8.70 8.12
CA LYS A 109 -13.41 9.34 7.87
C LYS A 109 -13.33 10.83 7.49
N ASP A 110 -12.19 11.31 7.00
CA ASP A 110 -12.04 12.66 6.44
C ASP A 110 -12.24 12.64 4.91
N LYS A 111 -13.50 12.49 4.50
CA LYS A 111 -13.88 12.40 3.09
C LYS A 111 -13.49 13.65 2.28
N ASN A 112 -13.54 14.83 2.89
CA ASN A 112 -13.25 16.08 2.19
C ASN A 112 -11.77 16.16 1.81
N LYS A 113 -10.87 15.88 2.77
CA LYS A 113 -9.43 15.83 2.48
C LYS A 113 -9.06 14.66 1.58
N ALA A 114 -9.70 13.50 1.74
CA ALA A 114 -9.50 12.38 0.82
C ALA A 114 -9.81 12.76 -0.64
N ASN A 115 -10.93 13.45 -0.87
CA ASN A 115 -11.32 13.93 -2.20
C ASN A 115 -10.36 14.98 -2.75
N GLU A 116 -9.88 15.91 -1.92
CA GLU A 116 -8.86 16.90 -2.28
C GLU A 116 -7.57 16.21 -2.75
N LYS A 117 -7.02 15.30 -1.94
CA LYS A 117 -5.80 14.56 -2.28
C LYS A 117 -5.98 13.62 -3.46
N PHE A 118 -7.15 13.03 -3.63
CA PHE A 118 -7.45 12.22 -4.80
C PHE A 118 -7.43 13.05 -6.09
N LYS A 119 -7.94 14.29 -6.05
CA LYS A 119 -7.88 15.22 -7.20
C LYS A 119 -6.44 15.59 -7.55
N GLU A 120 -5.59 15.83 -6.55
CA GLU A 120 -4.15 16.07 -6.73
C GLU A 120 -3.45 14.84 -7.33
N ALA A 121 -3.81 13.64 -6.87
CA ALA A 121 -3.22 12.38 -7.30
C ALA A 121 -3.61 11.97 -8.74
N LYS A 122 -4.80 12.37 -9.20
CA LYS A 122 -5.38 11.95 -10.47
C LYS A 122 -4.43 12.03 -11.68
N PRO A 123 -3.74 13.15 -11.96
CA PRO A 123 -2.80 13.21 -13.09
C PRO A 123 -1.64 12.20 -12.97
N ILE A 124 -1.14 11.95 -11.76
CA ILE A 124 -0.11 10.93 -11.52
C ILE A 124 -0.67 9.54 -11.76
N PHE A 125 -1.86 9.24 -11.23
CA PHE A 125 -2.49 7.95 -11.45
C PHE A 125 -2.74 7.68 -12.94
N GLU A 126 -3.25 8.66 -13.70
CA GLU A 126 -3.44 8.49 -15.15
C GLU A 126 -2.12 8.25 -15.90
N GLU A 127 -1.04 8.90 -15.49
CA GLU A 127 0.29 8.67 -16.06
C GLU A 127 0.76 7.22 -15.82
N PHE A 128 0.58 6.70 -14.60
CA PHE A 128 1.09 5.40 -14.19
C PHE A 128 0.11 4.24 -14.41
N ARG A 129 -1.15 4.51 -14.81
CA ARG A 129 -2.20 3.49 -14.93
C ARG A 129 -1.89 2.36 -15.91
N LYS A 130 -1.12 2.66 -16.95
CA LYS A 130 -0.69 1.68 -17.97
C LYS A 130 0.42 0.74 -17.49
N ASN A 131 1.03 1.03 -16.34
CA ASN A 131 2.06 0.18 -15.77
C ASN A 131 1.40 -0.87 -14.87
N GLU A 132 1.50 -2.14 -15.27
CA GLU A 132 0.90 -3.28 -14.57
C GLU A 132 1.32 -3.38 -13.10
N TYR A 133 2.52 -2.90 -12.74
CA TYR A 133 2.94 -2.86 -11.33
C TYR A 133 2.07 -1.91 -10.49
N TYR A 134 1.68 -0.74 -11.02
CA TYR A 134 0.90 0.26 -10.29
C TYR A 134 -0.62 0.12 -10.46
N LYS A 135 -1.06 -0.60 -11.48
CA LYS A 135 -2.46 -0.67 -11.90
C LYS A 135 -3.41 -1.07 -10.78
N GLU A 136 -3.18 -2.20 -10.10
CA GLU A 136 -4.06 -2.67 -9.03
C GLU A 136 -4.09 -1.69 -7.84
N PHE A 137 -2.96 -1.09 -7.49
CA PHE A 137 -2.89 -0.05 -6.47
C PHE A 137 -3.75 1.16 -6.80
N ILE A 138 -3.67 1.64 -8.04
CA ILE A 138 -4.44 2.79 -8.55
C ILE A 138 -5.93 2.45 -8.59
N ASP A 139 -6.30 1.29 -9.14
CA ASP A 139 -7.69 0.88 -9.26
C ASP A 139 -8.36 0.73 -7.88
N ILE A 140 -7.62 0.25 -6.86
CA ILE A 140 -8.11 0.22 -5.47
C ILE A 140 -8.48 1.65 -5.01
N VAL A 141 -7.61 2.63 -5.20
CA VAL A 141 -7.88 4.02 -4.78
C VAL A 141 -9.10 4.59 -5.49
N TYR A 142 -9.23 4.35 -6.79
CA TYR A 142 -10.40 4.77 -7.56
C TYR A 142 -11.69 4.15 -7.01
N SER A 143 -11.73 2.84 -6.81
CA SER A 143 -12.93 2.15 -6.34
C SER A 143 -13.30 2.49 -4.89
N VAL A 144 -12.30 2.70 -4.02
CA VAL A 144 -12.55 3.23 -2.66
C VAL A 144 -13.14 4.63 -2.73
N SER A 145 -12.56 5.50 -3.58
CA SER A 145 -13.07 6.85 -3.79
C SER A 145 -14.52 6.84 -4.28
N GLU A 146 -14.85 6.01 -5.26
CA GLU A 146 -16.22 5.83 -5.75
C GLU A 146 -17.17 5.32 -4.65
N PHE A 147 -16.73 4.36 -3.82
CA PHE A 147 -17.53 3.85 -2.72
C PHE A 147 -17.89 4.95 -1.71
N TYR A 148 -16.92 5.73 -1.25
CA TYR A 148 -17.16 6.83 -0.30
C TYR A 148 -17.95 8.00 -0.93
N ASN A 149 -17.99 8.07 -2.26
CA ASN A 149 -18.80 9.02 -3.02
C ASN A 149 -20.13 8.42 -3.55
N GLY A 150 -20.51 7.22 -3.11
CA GLY A 150 -21.85 6.64 -3.33
C GLY A 150 -22.03 5.87 -4.65
N LYS A 151 -20.96 5.53 -5.38
CA LYS A 151 -20.99 4.87 -6.70
C LYS A 151 -20.29 3.50 -6.73
N ALA A 152 -20.25 2.79 -5.60
CA ALA A 152 -19.44 1.59 -5.43
C ALA A 152 -19.69 0.50 -6.50
N SER A 153 -18.62 -0.13 -6.99
CA SER A 153 -18.70 -1.25 -7.94
C SER A 153 -18.54 -2.60 -7.21
N LYS A 154 -19.67 -3.30 -6.99
CA LYS A 154 -19.67 -4.67 -6.43
C LYS A 154 -18.80 -5.61 -7.27
N LYS A 155 -18.90 -5.51 -8.61
CA LYS A 155 -18.10 -6.29 -9.57
C LYS A 155 -16.59 -6.14 -9.34
N TYR A 156 -16.11 -4.92 -9.12
CA TYR A 156 -14.68 -4.70 -8.89
C TYR A 156 -14.23 -5.33 -7.57
N PHE A 157 -14.99 -5.11 -6.48
CA PHE A 157 -14.62 -5.66 -5.18
C PHE A 157 -14.73 -7.19 -5.12
N THR A 158 -15.65 -7.80 -5.86
CA THR A 158 -15.67 -9.26 -6.10
C THR A 158 -14.39 -9.73 -6.76
N HIS A 159 -13.99 -9.09 -7.88
CA HIS A 159 -12.74 -9.45 -8.54
C HIS A 159 -11.54 -9.32 -7.60
N LEU A 160 -11.43 -8.20 -6.89
CA LEU A 160 -10.34 -7.95 -5.95
C LEU A 160 -10.29 -8.99 -4.81
N ALA A 161 -11.45 -9.40 -4.30
CA ALA A 161 -11.56 -10.42 -3.26
C ALA A 161 -11.06 -11.80 -3.72
N GLU A 162 -11.31 -12.15 -4.97
CA GLU A 162 -10.95 -13.44 -5.55
C GLU A 162 -9.50 -13.49 -6.04
N THR A 163 -9.04 -12.44 -6.73
CA THR A 163 -7.80 -12.44 -7.51
C THR A 163 -6.70 -11.55 -6.94
N GLY A 164 -6.98 -10.78 -5.87
CA GLY A 164 -6.01 -9.84 -5.30
C GLY A 164 -4.66 -10.49 -5.01
N ALA A 165 -3.58 -9.78 -5.35
CA ALA A 165 -2.23 -10.36 -5.37
C ALA A 165 -1.68 -10.78 -3.97
N ASN A 166 -2.33 -10.36 -2.90
CA ASN A 166 -2.03 -10.78 -1.54
C ASN A 166 -3.30 -10.73 -0.68
N ASP A 167 -3.23 -11.35 0.50
CA ASP A 167 -4.36 -11.48 1.40
C ASP A 167 -4.94 -10.14 1.85
N TYR A 168 -4.13 -9.10 2.07
CA TYR A 168 -4.68 -7.79 2.42
C TYR A 168 -5.50 -7.17 1.29
N ARG A 169 -5.12 -7.38 0.03
CA ARG A 169 -5.94 -6.93 -1.11
C ARG A 169 -7.25 -7.70 -1.20
N LYS A 170 -7.22 -9.01 -0.98
CA LYS A 170 -8.44 -9.83 -0.91
C LYS A 170 -9.35 -9.37 0.23
N SER A 171 -8.76 -9.11 1.39
CA SER A 171 -9.43 -8.57 2.58
C SER A 171 -10.11 -7.23 2.28
N PHE A 172 -9.46 -6.33 1.52
CA PHE A 172 -10.10 -5.10 1.04
C PHE A 172 -11.34 -5.38 0.19
N GLY A 173 -11.25 -6.30 -0.77
CA GLY A 173 -12.39 -6.72 -1.58
C GLY A 173 -13.56 -7.19 -0.73
N TYR A 174 -13.32 -8.13 0.17
CA TYR A 174 -14.35 -8.65 1.08
C TYR A 174 -14.92 -7.58 2.03
N TYR A 175 -14.08 -6.69 2.57
CA TYR A 175 -14.55 -5.62 3.45
C TYR A 175 -15.53 -4.68 2.75
N PHE A 176 -15.20 -4.23 1.54
CA PHE A 176 -16.08 -3.34 0.79
C PHE A 176 -17.33 -4.06 0.27
N LEU A 177 -17.26 -5.35 -0.09
CA LEU A 177 -18.44 -6.15 -0.37
C LEU A 177 -19.37 -6.22 0.85
N GLY A 178 -18.83 -6.54 2.03
CA GLY A 178 -19.61 -6.58 3.27
C GLY A 178 -20.31 -5.24 3.55
N MET A 179 -19.61 -4.12 3.33
CA MET A 179 -20.18 -2.79 3.49
C MET A 179 -21.25 -2.45 2.45
N ILE A 180 -21.16 -2.96 1.23
CA ILE A 180 -22.20 -2.81 0.18
C ILE A 180 -23.43 -3.63 0.55
N GLU A 181 -23.26 -4.92 0.87
CA GLU A 181 -24.35 -5.81 1.25
C GLU A 181 -25.12 -5.31 2.47
N LYS A 182 -24.40 -4.76 3.46
CA LYS A 182 -25.01 -4.14 4.64
C LYS A 182 -25.93 -2.98 4.26
N LYS A 183 -25.52 -2.14 3.30
CA LYS A 183 -26.34 -1.03 2.79
C LYS A 183 -27.53 -1.54 1.98
N GLU A 184 -27.37 -2.64 1.26
CA GLU A 184 -28.42 -3.33 0.49
C GLU A 184 -29.37 -4.15 1.39
N LYS A 185 -29.10 -4.24 2.70
CA LYS A 185 -29.81 -5.03 3.71
C LYS A 185 -29.70 -6.56 3.52
N ASN A 186 -28.67 -7.01 2.80
CA ASN A 186 -28.31 -8.43 2.67
C ASN A 186 -27.37 -8.82 3.82
N LEU A 187 -27.93 -8.99 5.02
CA LEU A 187 -27.13 -9.13 6.24
C LEU A 187 -26.31 -10.43 6.30
N GLU A 188 -26.83 -11.54 5.77
CA GLU A 188 -26.11 -12.82 5.74
C GLU A 188 -24.84 -12.77 4.88
N ASP A 189 -24.97 -12.29 3.64
CA ASP A 189 -23.84 -12.07 2.74
C ASP A 189 -22.86 -11.03 3.30
N SER A 190 -23.38 -10.02 4.00
CA SER A 190 -22.57 -9.00 4.67
C SER A 190 -21.68 -9.62 5.75
N ASP A 191 -22.26 -10.45 6.62
CA ASP A 191 -21.55 -11.11 7.71
C ASP A 191 -20.52 -12.13 7.20
N GLU A 192 -20.85 -12.88 6.14
CA GLU A 192 -19.89 -13.80 5.50
C GLU A 192 -18.69 -13.04 4.93
N ASN A 193 -18.95 -11.93 4.23
CA ASN A 193 -17.90 -11.07 3.68
C ASN A 193 -17.04 -10.45 4.78
N PHE A 194 -17.61 -9.99 5.90
CA PHE A 194 -16.82 -9.46 7.01
C PHE A 194 -15.95 -10.52 7.68
N LYS A 195 -16.46 -11.75 7.85
CA LYS A 195 -15.65 -12.88 8.36
C LYS A 195 -14.45 -13.17 7.47
N LYS A 196 -14.66 -13.24 6.15
CA LYS A 196 -13.55 -13.41 5.18
C LYS A 196 -12.58 -12.22 5.23
N ALA A 197 -13.10 -11.01 5.31
CA ALA A 197 -12.26 -9.81 5.44
C ALA A 197 -11.38 -9.88 6.70
N MET A 198 -11.88 -10.38 7.83
CA MET A 198 -11.08 -10.60 9.04
C MET A 198 -10.01 -11.66 8.83
N GLU A 199 -10.36 -12.82 8.28
CA GLU A 199 -9.44 -13.94 8.06
C GLU A 199 -8.25 -13.52 7.18
N TYR A 200 -8.54 -12.94 6.02
CA TYR A 200 -7.53 -12.45 5.10
C TYR A 200 -6.79 -11.22 5.66
N GLY A 201 -7.49 -10.37 6.40
CA GLY A 201 -6.99 -9.10 6.94
C GLY A 201 -6.30 -9.19 8.30
N LYS A 202 -6.06 -10.40 8.82
CA LYS A 202 -5.49 -10.63 10.15
C LYS A 202 -4.25 -9.75 10.40
N GLY A 203 -4.17 -9.17 11.61
CA GLY A 203 -3.10 -8.28 12.04
C GLY A 203 -3.22 -6.84 11.53
N SER A 204 -4.18 -6.55 10.64
CA SER A 204 -4.36 -5.22 10.05
C SER A 204 -5.58 -4.47 10.62
N PHE A 205 -5.72 -3.21 10.21
CA PHE A 205 -6.91 -2.42 10.53
C PHE A 205 -8.20 -3.00 9.95
N ILE A 206 -8.13 -3.76 8.85
CA ILE A 206 -9.32 -4.33 8.22
C ILE A 206 -9.94 -5.40 9.12
N GLU A 207 -9.11 -6.21 9.79
CA GLU A 207 -9.59 -7.15 10.81
C GLU A 207 -10.40 -6.41 11.88
N LYS A 208 -9.89 -5.29 12.38
CA LYS A 208 -10.57 -4.47 13.40
C LYS A 208 -11.86 -3.85 12.87
N PHE A 209 -11.87 -3.38 11.62
CA PHE A 209 -13.04 -2.74 11.01
C PHE A 209 -14.15 -3.73 10.65
N SER A 210 -13.80 -4.99 10.46
CA SER A 210 -14.74 -6.06 10.14
C SER A 210 -15.36 -6.72 11.37
N VAL A 211 -14.95 -6.36 12.59
CA VAL A 211 -15.65 -6.76 13.81
C VAL A 211 -16.96 -5.97 13.89
N GLN A 212 -18.07 -6.62 13.56
CA GLN A 212 -19.42 -6.04 13.60
C GLN A 212 -20.31 -6.70 14.63
#